data_AF-A0A2U9SU67-F1
#
_entry.id   AF-A0A2U9SU67-F1
#
_cell.length_a   1.000
_cell.length_b   1.000
_cell.length_c   1.000
_cell.angle_alpha   90.00
_cell.angle_beta   90.00
_cell.angle_gamma   90.00
#
_symmetry.space_group_name_H-M   'P 1'
#
loop_
_entity.id
_entity.type
_entity.pdbx_description
1 polymer ?
#
loop_
_entity_poly.entity_id
_entity_poly.type
_entity_poly.pdbx_seq_one_letter_code
_entity_poly.pdbx_strand_id
1 'polypeptide(L)' 'MRADSTDDPRQIERFREHLRVVRAAVAISGNRPVAIDWYKNESLSTFEGRTAKSLVADGRAEAVLRYLASIASGWAA' A
#
# COMPACT_ATOMS: atom_id res chain seq x y z
N MET A 1 14.33 -21.16 -22.41
CA MET A 1 13.34 -21.23 -21.32
C MET A 1 13.02 -19.79 -20.91
N ARG A 2 11.85 -19.27 -21.26
CA ARG A 2 11.44 -17.94 -20.78
C ARG A 2 11.06 -18.13 -19.32
N ALA A 3 11.76 -17.44 -18.40
CA ALA A 3 11.24 -17.28 -17.06
C ALA A 3 9.86 -16.62 -17.22
N ASP A 4 8.82 -17.32 -16.78
CA ASP A 4 7.50 -16.73 -16.66
C ASP A 4 7.67 -15.47 -15.81
N SER A 5 7.27 -14.30 -16.30
CA SER A 5 7.61 -13.00 -15.68
C SER A 5 7.16 -12.88 -14.21
N THR A 6 6.24 -13.75 -13.81
CA THR A 6 5.70 -14.00 -12.47
C THR A 6 6.71 -14.64 -11.49
N ASP A 7 7.82 -15.19 -11.97
CA ASP A 7 8.90 -15.77 -11.16
C ASP A 7 10.10 -14.80 -10.97
N ASP A 8 10.07 -13.59 -11.56
CA ASP A 8 11.11 -12.60 -11.28
C ASP A 8 11.02 -12.16 -9.81
N PRO A 9 12.09 -12.34 -9.01
CA PRO A 9 12.04 -12.11 -7.56
C PRO A 9 11.69 -10.67 -7.20
N ARG A 10 11.98 -9.69 -8.08
CA ARG A 10 11.62 -8.29 -7.86
C ARG A 10 10.13 -8.05 -8.10
N GLN A 11 9.50 -8.78 -9.01
CA GLN A 11 8.05 -8.73 -9.18
C GLN A 11 7.32 -9.34 -8.00
N ILE A 12 7.79 -10.50 -7.52
CA ILE A 12 7.24 -11.15 -6.32
C ILE A 12 7.35 -10.21 -5.11
N GLU A 13 8.49 -9.55 -4.93
CA GLU A 13 8.68 -8.65 -3.80
C GLU A 13 7.78 -7.41 -3.90
N ARG A 14 7.70 -6.77 -5.07
CA ARG A 14 6.74 -5.68 -5.26
C ARG A 14 5.31 -6.11 -4.97
N PHE A 15 4.88 -7.27 -5.46
CA PHE A 15 3.55 -7.79 -5.18
C PHE A 15 3.31 -7.98 -3.68
N ARG A 16 4.31 -8.45 -2.94
CA ARG A 16 4.24 -8.53 -1.47
C ARG A 16 4.10 -7.17 -0.83
N GLU A 17 4.81 -6.15 -1.31
CA GLU A 17 4.68 -4.77 -0.83
C GLU A 17 3.26 -4.22 -1.05
N HIS A 18 2.69 -4.44 -2.24
CA HIS A 18 1.29 -4.08 -2.55
C HIS A 18 0.34 -4.72 -1.52
N LEU A 19 0.49 -6.03 -1.26
CA LEU A 19 -0.37 -6.74 -0.30
C LEU A 19 -0.15 -6.31 1.15
N ARG A 20 1.07 -5.91 1.54
CA ARG A 20 1.34 -5.41 2.90
C ARG A 20 0.57 -4.11 3.15
N VAL A 21 0.62 -3.17 2.22
CA VAL A 21 -0.09 -1.89 2.35
C VAL A 21 -1.61 -2.09 2.39
N VAL A 22 -2.17 -2.93 1.51
CA VAL A 22 -3.62 -3.22 1.53
C VAL A 22 -4.02 -3.87 2.85
N ARG A 23 -3.26 -4.82 3.37
CA ARG A 23 -3.56 -5.45 4.67
C ARG A 23 -3.53 -4.46 5.84
N ALA A 24 -2.56 -3.55 5.86
CA ALA A 24 -2.50 -2.49 6.87
C ALA A 24 -3.73 -1.57 6.79
N ALA A 25 -4.12 -1.17 5.57
CA ALA A 25 -5.32 -0.35 5.37
C ALA A 25 -6.61 -1.08 5.81
N VAL A 26 -6.73 -2.38 5.53
CA VAL A 26 -7.86 -3.21 6.01
C VAL A 26 -7.89 -3.29 7.54
N ALA A 27 -6.73 -3.39 8.19
CA ALA A 27 -6.66 -3.44 9.65
C ALA A 27 -7.16 -2.14 10.30
N ILE A 28 -7.00 -1.00 9.62
CA ILE A 28 -7.49 0.30 10.09
C ILE A 28 -8.97 0.51 9.77
N SER A 29 -9.38 0.22 8.53
CA SER A 29 -10.75 0.50 8.07
C SER A 29 -11.79 -0.54 8.52
N GLY A 30 -11.35 -1.77 8.85
CA GLY A 30 -12.23 -2.92 9.09
C GLY A 30 -13.00 -3.39 7.85
N ASN A 31 -12.80 -2.76 6.68
CA ASN A 31 -13.58 -3.00 5.47
C ASN A 31 -12.67 -3.11 4.24
N ARG A 32 -12.66 -4.31 3.63
CA ARG A 32 -11.80 -4.63 2.48
C ARG A 32 -12.11 -3.80 1.24
N PRO A 33 -13.35 -3.70 0.74
CA PRO A 33 -13.70 -2.80 -0.35
C PRO A 33 -13.20 -1.37 -0.14
N VAL A 34 -13.41 -0.80 1.05
CA VAL A 34 -12.97 0.57 1.39
C VAL A 34 -11.45 0.70 1.34
N ALA A 35 -10.72 -0.27 1.90
CA ALA A 35 -9.26 -0.26 1.87
C ALA A 35 -8.69 -0.37 0.45
N ILE A 36 -9.32 -1.16 -0.42
CA ILE A 36 -8.92 -1.31 -1.82
C ILE A 36 -9.20 -0.02 -2.60
N ASP A 37 -10.35 0.62 -2.36
CA ASP A 37 -10.70 1.88 -3.00
C ASP A 37 -9.73 3.00 -2.59
N TRP A 38 -9.53 3.18 -1.29
CA TRP A 38 -8.52 4.10 -0.74
C TRP A 38 -7.14 3.87 -1.37
N TYR A 39 -6.71 2.60 -1.39
CA TYR A 39 -5.40 2.24 -1.91
C TYR A 39 -5.19 2.65 -3.38
N LYS A 40 -6.23 2.53 -4.20
CA LYS A 40 -6.17 2.79 -5.65
C LYS A 40 -6.42 4.25 -6.00
N ASN A 41 -7.33 4.90 -5.28
CA ASN A 41 -8.00 6.11 -5.74
C ASN A 41 -7.78 7.31 -4.81
N GLU A 42 -7.47 7.09 -3.53
CA GLU A 42 -7.28 8.21 -2.60
C GLU A 42 -5.95 8.91 -2.84
N SER A 43 -6.04 10.21 -3.12
CA SER A 43 -4.88 11.10 -3.25
C SER A 43 -4.40 11.53 -1.86
N LEU A 44 -3.18 11.13 -1.49
CA LEU A 44 -2.64 11.42 -0.17
C LEU A 44 -1.91 12.77 -0.17
N SER A 45 -2.44 13.77 0.53
CA SER A 45 -1.86 15.13 0.58
C SER A 45 -0.41 15.14 1.08
N THR A 46 -0.07 14.30 2.07
CA THR A 46 1.30 14.13 2.58
C THR A 46 2.29 13.63 1.51
N PHE A 47 1.79 13.02 0.44
CA PHE A 47 2.56 12.49 -0.68
C PHE A 47 2.26 13.22 -1.98
N GLU A 48 2.08 14.55 -1.91
CA GLU A 48 1.92 15.40 -3.10
C GLU A 48 0.70 14.99 -3.95
N GLY A 49 -0.36 14.47 -3.31
CA GLY A 49 -1.58 14.03 -3.98
C GLY A 49 -1.46 12.67 -4.68
N ARG A 50 -0.38 11.92 -4.46
CA ARG A 50 -0.20 10.59 -5.03
C ARG A 50 -1.02 9.54 -4.29
N THR A 51 -1.44 8.50 -5.02
CA THR A 51 -2.13 7.35 -4.44
C THR A 51 -1.16 6.37 -3.81
N ALA A 52 -1.62 5.63 -2.79
CA ALA A 52 -0.86 4.56 -2.15
C ALA A 52 -0.36 3.52 -3.17
N LYS A 53 -1.18 3.18 -4.19
CA LYS A 53 -0.77 2.31 -5.29
C LYS A 53 0.44 2.84 -6.05
N SER A 54 0.42 4.11 -6.43
CA SER A 54 1.54 4.70 -7.18
C SER A 54 2.82 4.74 -6.34
N LEU A 55 2.70 5.01 -5.05
CA LEU A 55 3.85 5.06 -4.13
C LEU A 55 4.49 3.68 -3.96
N VAL A 56 3.68 2.63 -3.84
CA VAL A 56 4.21 1.26 -3.76
C VAL A 56 4.88 0.85 -5.08
N ALA A 57 4.31 1.24 -6.23
CA ALA A 57 4.92 0.97 -7.53
C ALA A 57 6.32 1.61 -7.67
N ASP A 58 6.54 2.76 -7.02
CA ASP A 58 7.82 3.47 -6.95
C ASP A 58 8.76 2.96 -5.83
N GLY A 59 8.43 1.85 -5.16
CA GLY A 59 9.25 1.30 -4.07
C GLY A 59 9.15 2.08 -2.75
N ARG A 60 8.11 2.91 -2.57
CA ARG A 60 7.89 3.71 -1.35
C ARG A 60 6.90 3.06 -0.38
N ALA A 61 6.76 1.73 -0.38
CA ALA A 61 5.80 1.01 0.46
C ALA A 61 5.98 1.30 1.96
N GLU A 62 7.22 1.33 2.45
CA GLU A 62 7.53 1.63 3.86
C GLU A 62 7.13 3.06 4.27
N ALA A 63 7.10 4.01 3.34
CA ALA A 63 6.61 5.36 3.64
C ALA A 63 5.09 5.35 3.86
N VAL A 64 4.35 4.59 3.04
CA VAL A 64 2.90 4.44 3.17
C VAL A 64 2.54 3.67 4.46
N LEU A 65 3.29 2.62 4.80
CA LEU A 65 3.08 1.87 6.04
C LEU A 65 3.28 2.75 7.29
N ARG A 66 4.33 3.58 7.31
CA ARG A 66 4.55 4.55 8.40
C ARG A 66 3.44 5.59 8.49
N TYR A 67 2.93 6.06 7.35
CA TYR A 67 1.78 6.96 7.30
C TYR A 67 0.53 6.29 7.91
N LEU A 68 0.20 5.07 7.49
CA LEU A 68 -0.91 4.29 8.05
C LEU A 68 -0.74 4.04 9.56
N ALA A 69 0.47 3.72 10.01
CA ALA A 69 0.77 3.57 11.43
C ALA A 69 0.56 4.87 12.22
N SER A 70 0.91 6.04 11.65
CA SER A 70 0.66 7.33 12.29
C SER A 70 -0.84 7.63 12.44
N ILE A 71 -1.67 7.22 11.48
CA ILE A 71 -3.13 7.33 11.55
C ILE A 71 -3.67 6.39 12.64
N ALA A 72 -3.23 5.13 12.66
CA ALA A 72 -3.66 4.15 13.65
C ALA A 72 -3.30 4.59 15.09
N SER A 73 -2.11 5.14 15.29
CA SER A 73 -1.66 5.67 16.58
C SER A 73 -2.34 6.99 16.95
N GLY A 74 -2.83 7.75 15.98
CA GLY A 74 -3.61 8.99 16.20
C GLY A 74 -5.11 8.77 16.41
N TRP A 75 -5.64 7.58 16.11
CA TRP A 75 -7.03 7.19 16.35
C TRP A 75 -7.27 6.67 17.78
N ALA A 76 -6.21 6.39 18.52
CA ALA A 76 -6.27 6.08 19.95
C ALA A 76 -6.12 7.37 20.78
N ALA A 77 -7.14 8.25 20.73
CA ALA A 77 -7.30 9.37 21.65
C ALA A 77 -8.76 9.47 22.10
#